data_AF-A0A9E5LXR6-F1
#
_entry.id   AF-A0A9E5LXR6-F1
#
_cell.length_a   1.000
_cell.length_b   1.000
_cell.length_c   1.000
_cell.angle_alpha   90.00
_cell.angle_beta   90.00
_cell.angle_gamma   90.00
#
_symmetry.space_group_name_H-M   'P 1'
#
loop_
_entity.id
_entity.type
_entity.pdbx_description
1 polymer ?
#
loop_
_entity_poly.entity_id
_entity_poly.type
_entity_poly.pdbx_seq_one_letter_code
_entity_poly.pdbx_strand_id
1 'polypeptide(L)'
;MFWRRLRWLCLLSLSAIGSVQADIAPSGVDAGPVVFFADLSADEQAATTVSKGRGRAEFLLDRLSTRLSWRVTTTALDSTVLGVAIHGPQRMGTNAGVQIDLAPQGARAVLTGSAVLTEAQLDYLLAGRMYVNVRTRRYPVGELRGQIQRQPPTAAQTKIIDAAALAAARANGAARAVQRRKAATPAVTQSRSLSRKPGTLSFVVANWDNAIHETRFMDECPEGPAIGNDELWWRGLSRADKDKLTEKGLVQPVDRRPTAVLRGPEGVDVCWNPTSVQDPPLRTARSKVAFGFNLDGRTDDNATAKTCRHENFTGVNGEPGVDNQMYRLLACHYGWRRNGVLDTFGNEERRNSGRGVVLIEITGITDSRNSSDVKVAFYRALDPFQIDNAGRILPHASYRIDMQGDRPRYGTITSGKIVDGVLHTTAVDLRLPYYANSAYAEIDLRDMRLELDLTPGADGKVRGLVGGYYDLDKWWEYILKVEFLIATGDWSCPALFRAAHELADGYPDPKSGACTAISSAFRMDALPAFVIHPGAGGSGSGGAKVSSR
;
A
#
# COMPACT_ATOMS: atom_id res chain seq x y z
N MET A 1 68.74 -24.41 21.80
CA MET A 1 68.71 -24.41 20.32
C MET A 1 67.26 -24.27 19.90
N PHE A 2 66.80 -23.07 19.51
CA PHE A 2 66.61 -22.69 18.09
C PHE A 2 65.71 -23.71 17.36
N TRP A 3 64.46 -23.45 16.89
CA TRP A 3 63.84 -22.26 16.32
C TRP A 3 62.30 -22.39 16.23
N ARG A 4 61.64 -21.23 16.42
CA ARG A 4 60.31 -20.73 15.97
C ARG A 4 59.52 -21.47 14.86
N ARG A 5 58.17 -21.49 15.00
CA ARG A 5 57.09 -20.99 14.10
C ARG A 5 55.74 -21.64 14.50
N LEU A 6 54.56 -21.03 14.49
CA LEU A 6 54.02 -19.68 14.37
C LEU A 6 52.57 -19.80 14.93
N ARG A 7 52.23 -19.14 16.04
CA ARG A 7 50.85 -19.06 16.56
C ARG A 7 50.10 -17.96 15.83
N TRP A 8 49.01 -18.29 15.13
CA TRP A 8 47.98 -17.34 14.75
C TRP A 8 46.80 -17.49 15.72
N LEU A 9 46.52 -16.43 16.48
CA LEU A 9 45.30 -16.27 17.25
C LEU A 9 44.14 -16.02 16.27
N CYS A 10 43.17 -16.93 16.23
CA CYS A 10 41.83 -16.63 15.74
C CYS A 10 41.13 -15.70 16.74
N LEU A 11 41.23 -14.39 16.51
CA LEU A 11 40.29 -13.42 17.06
C LEU A 11 39.00 -13.51 16.23
N LEU A 12 38.01 -14.24 16.75
CA LEU A 12 36.63 -14.20 16.29
C LEU A 12 36.05 -12.80 16.57
N SER A 13 36.18 -11.88 15.61
CA SER A 13 35.39 -10.65 15.58
C SER A 13 33.98 -10.99 15.10
N LEU A 14 33.08 -11.27 16.06
CA LEU A 14 31.64 -11.27 15.82
C LEU A 14 31.22 -9.86 15.37
N SER A 15 31.10 -9.66 14.06
CA SER A 15 30.51 -8.44 13.48
C SER A 15 29.12 -8.79 12.97
N ALA A 16 28.19 -9.01 13.90
CA ALA A 16 26.77 -9.08 13.58
C ALA A 16 26.26 -7.66 13.31
N ILE A 17 26.43 -7.17 12.08
CA ILE A 17 25.68 -6.01 11.59
C ILE A 17 24.50 -6.58 10.81
N GLY A 18 23.50 -7.06 11.57
CA GLY A 18 22.16 -7.22 11.04
C GLY A 18 21.65 -5.83 10.65
N SER A 19 21.12 -5.71 9.45
CA SER A 19 20.32 -4.56 9.03
C SER A 19 19.07 -4.49 9.89
N VAL A 20 19.21 -3.89 11.07
CA VAL A 20 18.11 -3.42 11.89
C VAL A 20 17.54 -2.23 11.11
N GLN A 21 16.47 -2.45 10.37
CA GLN A 21 15.42 -1.44 10.34
C GLN A 21 15.14 -1.17 11.81
N ALA A 22 15.55 0.00 12.28
CA ALA A 22 15.16 0.45 13.58
C ALA A 22 13.65 0.56 13.51
N ASP A 23 12.96 -0.47 14.00
CA ASP A 23 11.69 -0.32 14.67
C ASP A 23 11.95 0.71 15.77
N ILE A 24 11.83 1.98 15.42
CA ILE A 24 11.71 3.04 16.41
C ILE A 24 10.40 2.68 17.11
N ALA A 25 10.54 2.01 18.25
CA ALA A 25 9.45 1.80 19.19
C ALA A 25 8.77 3.17 19.34
N PRO A 26 7.45 3.27 19.14
CA PRO A 26 6.78 4.53 19.33
C PRO A 26 7.07 4.99 20.76
N SER A 27 7.51 6.24 20.88
CA SER A 27 7.55 6.99 22.12
C SER A 27 6.38 6.58 23.02
N GLY A 28 6.66 6.23 24.28
CA GLY A 28 5.77 5.60 25.26
C GLY A 28 4.49 6.36 25.61
N VAL A 29 3.65 6.59 24.62
CA VAL A 29 2.33 7.18 24.73
C VAL A 29 1.35 6.03 24.63
N ASP A 30 0.76 5.67 25.77
CA ASP A 30 -0.28 4.64 25.83
C ASP A 30 -1.58 5.18 25.21
N ALA A 31 -1.84 4.81 23.96
CA ALA A 31 -3.11 5.11 23.27
C ALA A 31 -4.29 4.26 23.78
N GLY A 32 -4.08 3.46 24.83
CA GLY A 32 -5.01 2.48 25.33
C GLY A 32 -5.19 1.29 24.39
N PRO A 33 -5.99 0.29 24.79
CA PRO A 33 -6.24 -0.88 23.97
C PRO A 33 -7.03 -0.54 22.70
N VAL A 34 -6.83 -1.33 21.65
CA VAL A 34 -7.74 -1.31 20.50
C VAL A 34 -8.98 -2.13 20.85
N VAL A 35 -10.16 -1.53 20.69
CA VAL A 35 -11.43 -2.16 21.07
C VAL A 35 -12.10 -2.76 19.84
N PHE A 36 -12.60 -3.98 19.98
CA PHE A 36 -13.41 -4.64 18.96
C PHE A 36 -14.68 -5.22 19.55
N PHE A 37 -15.67 -5.48 18.70
CA PHE A 37 -16.89 -6.16 19.09
C PHE A 37 -17.43 -7.04 17.95
N ALA A 38 -18.31 -7.98 18.28
CA ALA A 38 -19.12 -8.71 17.33
C ALA A 38 -20.53 -8.90 17.91
N ASP A 39 -21.54 -8.42 17.20
CA ASP A 39 -22.94 -8.72 17.52
C ASP A 39 -23.31 -10.07 16.90
N LEU A 40 -23.78 -11.00 17.73
CA LEU A 40 -23.97 -12.40 17.37
C LEU A 40 -25.45 -12.70 17.13
N SER A 41 -25.76 -13.19 15.93
CA SER A 41 -27.12 -13.58 15.55
C SER A 41 -27.12 -14.84 14.66
N ALA A 42 -28.29 -15.44 14.50
CA ALA A 42 -28.49 -16.55 13.57
C ALA A 42 -28.45 -16.08 12.09
N ASP A 43 -28.86 -14.84 11.81
CA ASP A 43 -28.90 -14.28 10.45
C ASP A 43 -27.50 -14.06 9.85
N GLU A 44 -26.50 -13.93 10.73
CA GLU A 44 -25.09 -13.81 10.37
C GLU A 44 -24.45 -15.16 10.02
N GLN A 45 -25.13 -16.30 10.23
CA GLN A 45 -24.63 -17.63 9.84
C GLN A 45 -24.56 -17.78 8.32
N ALA A 46 -23.55 -18.53 7.86
CA ALA A 46 -23.37 -18.80 6.44
C ALA A 46 -24.49 -19.66 5.85
N ALA A 47 -25.13 -20.50 6.66
CA ALA A 47 -26.27 -21.36 6.32
C ALA A 47 -27.48 -21.06 7.22
N THR A 48 -28.71 -21.26 6.71
CA THR A 48 -29.93 -20.91 7.46
C THR A 48 -29.96 -21.60 8.81
N THR A 49 -30.05 -20.76 9.85
CA THR A 49 -30.20 -21.17 11.24
C THR A 49 -31.35 -20.37 11.81
N VAL A 50 -32.31 -21.04 12.44
CA VAL A 50 -33.52 -20.41 13.00
C VAL A 50 -33.42 -20.45 14.51
N SER A 51 -32.82 -19.42 15.09
CA SER A 51 -32.69 -19.27 16.54
C SER A 51 -33.11 -17.88 17.00
N LYS A 52 -33.75 -17.80 18.16
CA LYS A 52 -34.03 -16.55 18.86
C LYS A 52 -32.82 -16.06 19.66
N GLY A 53 -31.75 -16.86 19.70
CA GLY A 53 -30.53 -16.56 20.40
C GLY A 53 -29.90 -15.27 19.92
N ARG A 54 -29.29 -14.56 20.86
CA ARG A 54 -28.53 -13.34 20.63
C ARG A 54 -27.29 -13.35 21.49
N GLY A 55 -26.25 -12.69 21.03
CA GLY A 55 -25.05 -12.49 21.84
C GLY A 55 -24.26 -11.29 21.42
N ARG A 56 -23.26 -10.98 22.23
CA ARG A 56 -22.26 -9.95 21.96
C ARG A 56 -20.92 -10.45 22.45
N ALA A 57 -19.90 -10.26 21.63
CA ALA A 57 -18.51 -10.45 22.00
C ALA A 57 -17.83 -9.08 22.01
N GLU A 58 -17.06 -8.81 23.05
CA GLU A 58 -16.29 -7.57 23.22
C GLU A 58 -14.83 -7.96 23.44
N PHE A 59 -13.92 -7.24 22.80
CA PHE A 59 -12.50 -7.53 22.82
C PHE A 59 -11.67 -6.29 23.11
N LEU A 60 -10.61 -6.49 23.89
CA LEU A 60 -9.59 -5.49 24.17
C LEU A 60 -8.24 -6.05 23.72
N LEU A 61 -7.61 -5.39 22.75
CA LEU A 61 -6.28 -5.72 22.26
C LEU A 61 -5.25 -4.78 22.89
N ASP A 62 -4.39 -5.33 23.74
CA ASP A 62 -3.24 -4.62 24.29
C ASP A 62 -2.18 -4.38 23.21
N ARG A 63 -1.72 -3.13 23.09
CA ARG A 63 -0.77 -2.70 22.04
C ARG A 63 0.67 -3.11 22.31
N LEU A 64 1.02 -3.41 23.56
CA LEU A 64 2.40 -3.74 23.96
C LEU A 64 2.63 -5.25 23.93
N SER A 65 1.69 -6.00 24.49
CA SER A 65 1.80 -7.45 24.65
C SER A 65 1.01 -8.25 23.61
N THR A 66 0.32 -7.58 22.66
CA THR A 66 -0.59 -8.18 21.67
C THR A 66 -1.61 -9.15 22.28
N ARG A 67 -1.98 -8.92 23.54
CA ARG A 67 -2.93 -9.76 24.27
C ARG A 67 -4.35 -9.32 23.93
N LEU A 68 -5.11 -10.23 23.33
CA LEU A 68 -6.54 -10.08 23.12
C LEU A 68 -7.29 -10.64 24.31
N SER A 69 -7.98 -9.78 25.05
CA SER A 69 -8.90 -10.16 26.12
C SER A 69 -10.34 -10.10 25.62
N TRP A 70 -11.20 -11.01 26.05
CA TRP A 70 -12.58 -11.06 25.59
C TRP A 70 -13.60 -11.18 26.72
N ARG A 71 -14.80 -10.69 26.43
CA ARG A 71 -16.04 -10.98 27.14
C ARG A 71 -17.10 -11.36 26.12
N VAL A 72 -17.70 -12.54 26.25
CA VAL A 72 -18.79 -12.98 25.38
C VAL A 72 -20.02 -13.30 26.23
N THR A 73 -21.15 -12.74 25.84
CA THR A 73 -22.44 -12.99 26.48
C THR A 73 -23.42 -13.51 25.44
N THR A 74 -24.15 -14.57 25.78
CA THR A 74 -25.21 -15.14 24.94
C THR A 74 -26.50 -15.32 25.73
N THR A 75 -27.63 -15.24 25.05
CA THR A 75 -28.96 -15.36 25.64
C THR A 75 -29.88 -16.12 24.68
N ALA A 76 -30.93 -16.74 25.22
CA ALA A 76 -31.99 -17.41 24.45
C ALA A 76 -31.48 -18.45 23.43
N LEU A 77 -30.42 -19.20 23.78
CA LEU A 77 -29.91 -20.29 22.96
C LEU A 77 -30.86 -21.49 23.01
N ASP A 78 -31.01 -22.17 21.87
CA ASP A 78 -31.94 -23.29 21.71
C ASP A 78 -31.47 -24.58 22.40
N SER A 79 -30.17 -24.71 22.69
CA SER A 79 -29.60 -25.89 23.33
C SER A 79 -28.26 -25.63 24.00
N THR A 80 -27.71 -26.65 24.67
CA THR A 80 -26.40 -26.59 25.34
C THR A 80 -25.28 -26.15 24.39
N VAL A 81 -24.47 -25.19 24.82
CA VAL A 81 -23.28 -24.72 24.09
C VAL A 81 -22.21 -25.81 24.05
N LEU A 82 -21.73 -26.11 22.84
CA LEU A 82 -20.63 -27.03 22.58
C LEU A 82 -19.28 -26.32 22.53
N GLY A 83 -19.26 -25.05 22.11
CA GLY A 83 -18.04 -24.25 22.06
C GLY A 83 -18.29 -22.86 21.51
N VAL A 84 -17.36 -21.95 21.81
CA VAL A 84 -17.33 -20.59 21.29
C VAL A 84 -15.92 -20.32 20.82
N ALA A 85 -15.75 -19.91 19.57
CA ALA A 85 -14.43 -19.73 18.98
C ALA A 85 -14.40 -18.51 18.04
N ILE A 86 -13.22 -17.93 17.89
CA ILE A 86 -12.90 -17.04 16.78
C ILE A 86 -12.44 -17.89 15.61
N HIS A 87 -13.00 -17.63 14.43
CA HIS A 87 -12.66 -18.25 13.16
C HIS A 87 -12.07 -17.22 12.20
N GLY A 88 -11.24 -17.67 11.26
CA GLY A 88 -10.65 -16.83 10.22
C GLY A 88 -9.46 -17.51 9.51
N PRO A 89 -8.80 -16.82 8.56
CA PRO A 89 -9.21 -15.56 7.96
C PRO A 89 -10.36 -15.76 6.96
N GLN A 90 -11.48 -15.06 7.13
CA GLN A 90 -12.61 -15.13 6.20
C GLN A 90 -13.56 -13.92 6.31
N ARG A 91 -14.21 -13.62 5.19
CA ARG A 91 -15.21 -12.55 5.05
C ARG A 91 -16.60 -12.98 5.52
N MET A 92 -17.54 -12.05 5.40
CA MET A 92 -18.94 -12.30 5.71
C MET A 92 -19.56 -13.34 4.77
N GLY A 93 -20.40 -14.18 5.35
CA GLY A 93 -21.12 -15.22 4.61
C GLY A 93 -20.27 -16.41 4.20
N THR A 94 -19.03 -16.53 4.64
CA THR A 94 -18.15 -17.68 4.37
C THR A 94 -17.55 -18.26 5.65
N ASN A 95 -17.20 -19.54 5.60
CA ASN A 95 -16.67 -20.29 6.74
C ASN A 95 -15.14 -20.41 6.70
N ALA A 96 -14.54 -20.63 7.88
CA ALA A 96 -13.10 -20.80 8.07
C ALA A 96 -12.80 -21.65 9.30
N GLY A 97 -11.53 -22.07 9.42
CA GLY A 97 -11.03 -22.79 10.58
C GLY A 97 -11.01 -21.95 11.86
N VAL A 98 -10.90 -22.63 12.99
CA VAL A 98 -10.75 -22.02 14.32
C VAL A 98 -9.36 -21.39 14.43
N GLN A 99 -9.32 -20.15 14.90
CA GLN A 99 -8.11 -19.40 15.23
C GLN A 99 -7.87 -19.37 16.74
N ILE A 100 -8.92 -19.16 17.53
CA ILE A 100 -8.84 -19.04 19.00
C ILE A 100 -10.06 -19.71 19.62
N ASP A 101 -9.85 -20.64 20.54
CA ASP A 101 -10.92 -21.14 21.41
C ASP A 101 -11.20 -20.13 22.53
N LEU A 102 -12.43 -19.62 22.58
CA LEU A 102 -12.87 -18.63 23.57
C LEU A 102 -13.48 -19.27 24.82
N ALA A 103 -13.70 -20.58 24.81
CA ALA A 103 -14.25 -21.35 25.92
C ALA A 103 -13.39 -22.59 26.27
N PRO A 104 -12.06 -22.47 26.43
CA PRO A 104 -11.18 -23.62 26.65
C PRO A 104 -11.46 -24.35 27.98
N GLN A 105 -12.16 -23.69 28.92
CA GLN A 105 -12.59 -24.26 30.20
C GLN A 105 -14.08 -24.65 30.21
N GLY A 106 -14.69 -24.77 29.03
CA GLY A 106 -16.11 -25.03 28.86
C GLY A 106 -16.97 -23.77 28.79
N ALA A 107 -18.15 -23.91 28.17
CA ALA A 107 -19.06 -22.81 27.94
C ALA A 107 -19.82 -22.37 29.20
N ARG A 108 -19.93 -21.06 29.41
CA ARG A 108 -20.68 -20.42 30.51
C ARG A 108 -21.55 -19.29 29.95
N ALA A 109 -22.52 -18.80 30.74
CA ALA A 109 -23.40 -17.69 30.32
C ALA A 109 -22.62 -16.40 29.99
N VAL A 110 -21.55 -16.14 30.74
CA VAL A 110 -20.56 -15.10 30.46
C VAL A 110 -19.20 -15.77 30.32
N LEU A 111 -18.61 -15.68 29.14
CA LEU A 111 -17.27 -16.18 28.84
C LEU A 111 -16.28 -15.05 28.92
N THR A 112 -15.22 -15.24 29.68
CA THR A 112 -14.10 -14.30 29.74
C THR A 112 -12.79 -15.06 29.62
N GLY A 113 -11.79 -14.41 29.02
CA GLY A 113 -10.48 -15.01 28.81
C GLY A 113 -9.53 -14.05 28.10
N SER A 114 -8.31 -14.53 27.86
CA SER A 114 -7.35 -13.82 27.03
C SER A 114 -6.39 -14.78 26.34
N ALA A 115 -5.83 -14.35 25.22
CA ALA A 115 -4.77 -15.04 24.50
C ALA A 115 -3.80 -14.01 23.90
N VAL A 116 -2.54 -14.38 23.78
CA VAL A 116 -1.55 -13.57 23.03
C VAL A 116 -1.69 -13.96 21.56
N LEU A 117 -1.88 -12.96 20.70
CA LEU A 117 -2.02 -13.19 19.26
C LEU A 117 -0.66 -13.43 18.60
N THR A 118 -0.62 -14.34 17.63
CA THR A 118 0.47 -14.37 16.65
C THR A 118 0.36 -13.15 15.72
N GLU A 119 1.44 -12.77 15.03
CA GLU A 119 1.38 -11.66 14.06
C GLU A 119 0.34 -11.93 12.96
N ALA A 120 0.23 -13.17 12.47
CA ALA A 120 -0.80 -13.52 11.49
C ALA A 120 -2.23 -13.35 12.04
N GLN A 121 -2.47 -13.71 13.30
CA GLN A 121 -3.77 -13.51 13.93
C GLN A 121 -4.08 -12.02 14.16
N LEU A 122 -3.06 -11.23 14.53
CA LEU A 122 -3.18 -9.78 14.63
C LEU A 122 -3.56 -9.16 13.28
N ASP A 123 -2.87 -9.54 12.21
CA ASP A 123 -3.16 -9.07 10.85
C ASP A 123 -4.59 -9.42 10.41
N TYR A 124 -5.04 -10.65 10.67
CA TYR A 124 -6.41 -11.07 10.33
C TYR A 124 -7.48 -10.31 11.13
N LEU A 125 -7.21 -10.03 12.40
CA LEU A 125 -8.11 -9.25 13.26
C LEU A 125 -8.21 -7.80 12.75
N LEU A 126 -7.08 -7.15 12.47
CA LEU A 126 -7.02 -5.77 11.98
C LEU A 126 -7.61 -5.64 10.58
N ALA A 127 -7.44 -6.65 9.73
CA ALA A 127 -8.05 -6.71 8.41
C ALA A 127 -9.55 -7.03 8.42
N GLY A 128 -10.19 -7.16 9.60
CA GLY A 128 -11.62 -7.47 9.71
C GLY A 128 -11.98 -8.87 9.21
N ARG A 129 -11.02 -9.80 9.12
CA ARG A 129 -11.17 -11.15 8.56
C ARG A 129 -11.44 -12.22 9.62
N MET A 130 -11.91 -11.83 10.80
CA MET A 130 -12.24 -12.76 11.88
C MET A 130 -13.69 -12.62 12.31
N TYR A 131 -14.30 -13.74 12.72
CA TYR A 131 -15.66 -13.77 13.25
C TYR A 131 -15.77 -14.70 14.46
N VAL A 132 -16.73 -14.43 15.33
CA VAL A 132 -17.08 -15.32 16.44
C VAL A 132 -18.17 -16.28 15.98
N ASN A 133 -18.06 -17.55 16.33
CA ASN A 133 -19.10 -18.55 16.15
C ASN A 133 -19.41 -19.25 17.48
N VAL A 134 -20.70 -19.38 17.78
CA VAL A 134 -21.22 -20.10 18.94
C VAL A 134 -21.91 -21.36 18.43
N ARG A 135 -21.40 -22.53 18.81
CA ARG A 135 -21.94 -23.84 18.42
C ARG A 135 -22.72 -24.43 19.57
N THR A 136 -23.87 -25.03 19.27
CA THR A 136 -24.73 -25.69 20.27
C THR A 136 -25.09 -27.09 19.81
N ARG A 137 -25.69 -27.90 20.69
CA ARG A 137 -26.06 -29.28 20.36
C ARG A 137 -27.04 -29.36 19.18
N ARG A 138 -27.99 -28.43 19.09
CA ARG A 138 -28.95 -28.33 17.99
C ARG A 138 -28.32 -27.79 16.71
N TYR A 139 -27.36 -26.88 16.83
CA TYR A 139 -26.64 -26.29 15.70
C TYR A 139 -25.12 -26.52 15.83
N PRO A 140 -24.63 -27.75 15.53
CA PRO A 140 -23.22 -28.10 15.71
C PRO A 140 -22.26 -27.30 14.83
N VAL A 141 -22.74 -26.76 13.71
CA VAL A 141 -22.00 -25.91 12.78
C VAL A 141 -22.06 -24.42 13.13
N GLY A 142 -22.94 -24.03 14.06
CA GLY A 142 -23.10 -22.65 14.52
C GLY A 142 -24.57 -22.28 14.72
N GLU A 143 -24.91 -21.82 15.92
CA GLU A 143 -26.19 -21.19 16.25
C GLU A 143 -26.13 -19.68 16.03
N LEU A 144 -25.06 -19.02 16.53
CA LEU A 144 -24.84 -17.57 16.40
C LEU A 144 -23.48 -17.27 15.78
N ARG A 145 -23.43 -16.29 14.88
CA ARG A 145 -22.21 -15.79 14.24
C ARG A 145 -22.19 -14.26 14.31
N GLY A 146 -21.01 -13.67 14.31
CA GLY A 146 -20.85 -12.23 14.10
C GLY A 146 -19.42 -11.90 13.68
N GLN A 147 -19.27 -11.10 12.62
CA GLN A 147 -17.96 -10.60 12.20
C GLN A 147 -17.41 -9.66 13.28
N ILE A 148 -16.12 -9.79 13.59
CA ILE A 148 -15.43 -8.89 14.50
C ILE A 148 -15.19 -7.55 13.79
N GLN A 149 -15.64 -6.47 14.41
CA GLN A 149 -15.55 -5.10 13.93
C GLN A 149 -14.76 -4.25 14.92
N ARG A 150 -13.97 -3.32 14.38
CA ARG A 150 -13.25 -2.34 15.21
C ARG A 150 -14.23 -1.31 15.75
N GLN A 151 -14.14 -1.01 17.03
CA GLN A 151 -14.81 0.14 17.61
C GLN A 151 -13.93 1.38 17.42
N PRO A 152 -14.47 2.50 16.90
CA PRO A 152 -13.72 3.74 16.77
C PRO A 152 -13.17 4.23 18.12
N PRO A 153 -11.93 4.74 18.15
CA PRO A 153 -11.37 5.35 19.34
C PRO A 153 -12.21 6.55 19.78
N THR A 154 -12.25 6.81 21.09
CA THR A 154 -12.82 8.04 21.62
C THR A 154 -12.03 9.27 21.13
N ALA A 155 -12.64 10.45 21.13
CA ALA A 155 -11.95 11.68 20.74
C ALA A 155 -10.66 11.95 21.54
N ALA A 156 -10.61 11.52 22.81
CA ALA A 156 -9.42 11.60 23.64
C ALA A 156 -8.32 10.65 23.12
N GLN A 157 -8.66 9.39 22.83
CA GLN A 157 -7.73 8.42 22.25
C GLN A 157 -7.23 8.86 20.87
N THR A 158 -8.09 9.40 20.01
CA THR A 158 -7.70 9.94 18.69
C THR A 158 -6.62 11.02 18.84
N LYS A 159 -6.78 11.98 19.76
CA LYS A 159 -5.77 13.02 20.01
C LYS A 159 -4.42 12.43 20.43
N ILE A 160 -4.44 11.38 21.25
CA ILE A 160 -3.24 10.70 21.72
C ILE A 160 -2.54 9.99 20.55
N ILE A 161 -3.30 9.27 19.73
CA ILE A 161 -2.82 8.57 18.53
C ILE A 161 -2.18 9.57 17.56
N ASP A 162 -2.87 10.68 17.25
CA ASP A 162 -2.37 11.71 16.33
C ASP A 162 -1.09 12.35 16.87
N ALA A 163 -1.04 12.68 18.17
CA ALA A 163 0.14 13.25 18.80
C ALA A 163 1.35 12.31 18.73
N ALA A 164 1.13 11.00 18.96
CA ALA A 164 2.17 9.99 18.85
C ALA A 164 2.67 9.85 17.40
N ALA A 165 1.78 9.83 16.42
CA ALA A 165 2.14 9.76 14.99
C ALA A 165 2.99 10.98 14.57
N LEU A 166 2.57 12.19 14.95
CA LEU A 166 3.30 13.42 14.67
C LEU A 166 4.67 13.47 15.37
N ALA A 167 4.76 12.96 16.60
CA ALA A 167 6.04 12.87 17.32
C ALA A 167 7.00 11.88 16.62
N ALA A 168 6.50 10.72 16.20
CA ALA A 168 7.26 9.73 15.45
C ALA A 168 7.78 10.31 14.12
N ALA A 169 6.93 11.03 13.37
CA ALA A 169 7.32 11.68 12.13
C ALA A 169 8.48 12.67 12.32
N ARG A 170 8.41 13.52 13.34
CA ARG A 170 9.50 14.47 13.68
C ARG A 170 10.78 13.75 14.08
N ALA A 171 10.67 12.68 14.86
CA ALA A 171 11.82 11.87 15.27
C ALA A 171 12.49 11.20 14.05
N ASN A 172 11.69 10.67 13.11
CA ASN A 172 12.18 10.10 11.86
C ASN A 172 12.95 11.13 11.02
N GLY A 173 12.42 12.34 10.88
CA GLY A 173 13.11 13.44 10.18
C GLY A 173 14.43 13.82 10.82
N ALA A 174 14.47 13.95 12.14
CA ALA A 174 15.70 14.22 12.87
C ALA A 174 16.74 13.10 12.66
N ALA A 175 16.33 11.84 12.77
CA ALA A 175 17.20 10.69 12.55
C ALA A 175 17.76 10.64 11.13
N ARG A 176 16.92 10.87 10.11
CA ARG A 176 17.30 10.90 8.70
C ARG A 176 18.29 12.02 8.40
N ALA A 177 18.10 13.20 8.99
CA ALA A 177 19.04 14.32 8.87
C ALA A 177 20.42 13.97 9.48
N VAL A 178 20.45 13.32 10.65
CA VAL A 178 21.70 12.86 11.27
C VAL A 178 22.40 11.80 10.41
N GLN A 179 21.66 10.83 9.87
CA GLN A 179 22.20 9.78 9.00
C GLN A 179 22.84 10.37 7.73
N ARG A 180 22.15 11.33 7.08
CA ARG A 180 22.68 12.03 5.89
C ARG A 180 23.96 12.81 6.20
N ARG A 181 24.00 13.55 7.33
CA ARG A 181 25.22 14.25 7.78
C ARG A 181 26.38 13.31 8.07
N LYS A 182 26.13 12.17 8.73
CA LYS A 182 27.17 11.15 8.98
C LYS A 182 27.71 10.60 7.67
N ALA A 183 26.83 10.25 6.73
CA ALA A 183 27.23 9.81 5.41
C ALA A 183 28.03 10.88 4.67
N ALA A 184 27.75 12.17 4.88
CA ALA A 184 28.44 13.30 4.26
C ALA A 184 29.84 13.62 4.83
N THR A 185 30.25 12.95 5.92
CA THR A 185 31.61 13.10 6.47
C THR A 185 32.59 12.46 5.47
N PRO A 186 33.49 13.24 4.85
CA PRO A 186 34.35 12.69 3.81
C PRO A 186 35.29 11.67 4.42
N ALA A 187 35.34 10.47 3.82
CA ALA A 187 36.55 9.67 3.91
C ALA A 187 37.67 10.55 3.33
N VAL A 188 38.57 11.03 4.19
CA VAL A 188 39.74 11.80 3.79
C VAL A 188 40.61 10.92 2.91
N THR A 189 40.40 10.94 1.59
CA THR A 189 41.41 10.51 0.63
C THR A 189 41.20 11.15 -0.74
N GLN A 190 42.07 12.14 -0.99
CA GLN A 190 42.59 12.61 -2.28
C GLN A 190 41.58 13.13 -3.32
N SER A 191 41.43 14.45 -3.25
CA SER A 191 41.34 15.33 -4.41
C SER A 191 42.25 14.85 -5.55
N ARG A 192 41.63 14.49 -6.68
CA ARG A 192 42.25 14.63 -7.99
C ARG A 192 41.24 15.28 -8.93
N SER A 193 41.35 16.60 -8.99
CA SER A 193 40.77 17.45 -10.03
C SER A 193 41.34 17.02 -11.39
N LEU A 194 40.58 16.21 -12.11
CA LEU A 194 40.60 16.13 -13.56
C LEU A 194 39.19 16.50 -14.01
N SER A 195 39.08 17.29 -15.08
CA SER A 195 37.81 17.68 -15.71
C SER A 195 37.04 16.42 -16.15
N ARG A 196 36.30 15.83 -15.22
CA ARG A 196 35.51 14.62 -15.45
C ARG A 196 34.30 15.07 -16.25
N LYS A 197 34.10 14.46 -17.43
CA LYS A 197 32.85 14.62 -18.17
C LYS A 197 31.68 14.43 -17.20
N PRO A 198 30.62 15.26 -17.27
CA PRO A 198 29.45 15.07 -16.43
C PRO A 198 28.97 13.63 -16.49
N GLY A 199 28.74 13.03 -15.32
CA GLY A 199 28.33 11.65 -15.20
C GLY A 199 26.88 11.45 -15.61
N THR A 200 26.58 10.19 -15.97
CA THR A 200 25.21 9.69 -16.15
C THR A 200 24.97 8.55 -15.18
N LEU A 201 23.82 8.56 -14.51
CA LEU A 201 23.30 7.42 -13.77
C LEU A 201 21.95 7.04 -14.36
N SER A 202 21.72 5.76 -14.57
CA SER A 202 20.43 5.28 -15.05
C SER A 202 19.93 4.14 -14.18
N PHE A 203 18.61 4.02 -14.10
CA PHE A 203 17.92 3.08 -13.25
C PHE A 203 16.75 2.44 -14.00
N VAL A 204 16.46 1.20 -13.65
CA VAL A 204 15.24 0.50 -14.02
C VAL A 204 14.35 0.38 -12.78
N VAL A 205 13.09 0.80 -12.91
CA VAL A 205 12.11 0.75 -11.82
C VAL A 205 11.62 -0.68 -11.62
N ALA A 206 11.90 -1.25 -10.45
CA ALA A 206 11.47 -2.58 -10.06
C ALA A 206 10.05 -2.57 -9.49
N ASN A 207 9.78 -1.65 -8.56
CA ASN A 207 8.50 -1.54 -7.87
C ASN A 207 7.96 -0.10 -7.96
N TRP A 208 6.64 0.02 -8.08
CA TRP A 208 5.91 1.27 -8.06
C TRP A 208 4.60 1.04 -7.32
N ASP A 209 4.55 1.48 -6.07
CA ASP A 209 3.48 1.19 -5.11
C ASP A 209 2.82 2.49 -4.66
N ASN A 210 1.53 2.47 -4.34
CA ASN A 210 0.88 3.60 -3.69
C ASN A 210 1.59 3.87 -2.35
N ALA A 211 1.85 5.14 -2.04
CA ALA A 211 2.58 5.51 -0.83
C ALA A 211 1.64 5.52 0.39
N ILE A 212 1.26 4.32 0.86
CA ILE A 212 0.41 4.13 2.03
C ILE A 212 1.26 4.16 3.30
N HIS A 213 0.93 5.08 4.21
CA HIS A 213 1.48 5.09 5.57
C HIS A 213 0.67 4.17 6.47
N GLU A 214 1.32 3.13 7.00
CA GLU A 214 0.67 2.09 7.80
C GLU A 214 1.23 2.06 9.21
N THR A 215 0.34 2.09 10.19
CA THR A 215 0.70 1.80 11.58
C THR A 215 0.45 0.33 11.90
N ARG A 216 1.16 -0.18 12.91
CA ARG A 216 1.03 -1.59 13.32
C ARG A 216 -0.40 -2.01 13.66
N PHE A 217 -1.20 -1.10 14.22
CA PHE A 217 -2.56 -1.37 14.68
C PHE A 217 -3.63 -0.72 13.79
N MET A 218 -3.26 -0.34 12.56
CA MET A 218 -4.15 0.29 11.59
C MET A 218 -4.85 1.55 12.16
N ASP A 219 -4.16 2.33 12.99
CA ASP A 219 -4.69 3.51 13.65
C ASP A 219 -5.15 4.61 12.69
N GLU A 220 -4.59 4.63 11.49
CA GLU A 220 -5.05 5.46 10.39
C GLU A 220 -6.48 5.15 9.92
N CYS A 221 -7.03 3.97 10.24
CA CYS A 221 -8.40 3.53 9.91
C CYS A 221 -9.21 3.25 11.18
N PRO A 222 -9.67 4.29 11.89
CA PRO A 222 -10.30 4.16 13.20
C PRO A 222 -11.54 3.25 13.21
N GLU A 223 -12.27 3.18 12.11
CA GLU A 223 -13.46 2.33 11.92
C GLU A 223 -13.13 0.91 11.43
N GLY A 224 -11.85 0.58 11.28
CA GLY A 224 -11.37 -0.64 10.63
C GLY A 224 -11.34 -0.50 9.10
N PRO A 225 -11.19 -1.62 8.37
CA PRO A 225 -11.13 -1.60 6.92
C PRO A 225 -12.42 -1.07 6.30
N ALA A 226 -12.31 -0.54 5.09
CA ALA A 226 -13.41 -0.14 4.25
C ALA A 226 -14.29 -1.35 3.88
N ILE A 227 -15.58 -1.08 3.70
CA ILE A 227 -16.57 -2.11 3.38
C ILE A 227 -16.55 -2.36 1.87
N GLY A 228 -16.32 -3.61 1.46
CA GLY A 228 -16.31 -4.01 0.06
C GLY A 228 -17.70 -4.23 -0.53
N ASN A 229 -17.75 -4.30 -1.85
CA ASN A 229 -18.98 -4.53 -2.61
C ASN A 229 -19.67 -5.87 -2.27
N ASP A 230 -18.89 -6.94 -2.09
CA ASP A 230 -19.42 -8.27 -1.72
C ASP A 230 -20.14 -8.25 -0.37
N GLU A 231 -19.60 -7.52 0.62
CA GLU A 231 -20.25 -7.39 1.93
C GLU A 231 -21.58 -6.63 1.83
N LEU A 232 -21.59 -5.50 1.12
CA LEU A 232 -22.82 -4.70 0.92
C LEU A 232 -23.90 -5.52 0.21
N TRP A 233 -23.52 -6.24 -0.84
CA TRP A 233 -24.42 -7.16 -1.54
C TRP A 233 -24.94 -8.25 -0.60
N TRP A 234 -24.05 -8.97 0.09
CA TRP A 234 -24.44 -10.07 0.97
C TRP A 234 -25.39 -9.62 2.09
N ARG A 235 -25.14 -8.45 2.68
CA ARG A 235 -26.02 -7.87 3.72
C ARG A 235 -27.40 -7.49 3.20
N GLY A 236 -27.50 -7.08 1.94
CA GLY A 236 -28.76 -6.71 1.29
C GLY A 236 -29.65 -7.90 0.91
N LEU A 237 -29.12 -9.12 0.92
CA LEU A 237 -29.87 -10.33 0.53
C LEU A 237 -30.85 -10.79 1.62
N SER A 238 -32.00 -11.33 1.17
CA SER A 238 -32.88 -12.11 2.02
C SER A 238 -32.18 -13.39 2.50
N ARG A 239 -32.66 -14.00 3.60
CA ARG A 239 -32.11 -15.27 4.11
C ARG A 239 -32.15 -16.39 3.05
N ALA A 240 -33.24 -16.47 2.28
CA ALA A 240 -33.40 -17.46 1.22
C ALA A 240 -32.39 -17.23 0.08
N ASP A 241 -32.16 -15.96 -0.30
CA ASP A 241 -31.20 -15.62 -1.33
C ASP A 241 -29.76 -15.85 -0.89
N LYS A 242 -29.42 -15.56 0.38
CA LYS A 242 -28.10 -15.92 0.95
C LYS A 242 -27.82 -17.41 0.77
N ASP A 243 -28.75 -18.28 1.16
CA ASP A 243 -28.57 -19.72 1.05
C ASP A 243 -28.43 -20.19 -0.40
N LYS A 244 -29.26 -19.64 -1.30
CA LYS A 244 -29.26 -19.99 -2.73
C LYS A 244 -28.00 -19.50 -3.44
N LEU A 245 -27.68 -18.22 -3.34
CA LEU A 245 -26.63 -17.56 -4.12
C LEU A 245 -25.22 -17.83 -3.59
N THR A 246 -25.11 -18.28 -2.33
CA THR A 246 -23.80 -18.61 -1.73
C THR A 246 -23.60 -20.11 -1.50
N GLU A 247 -24.54 -20.94 -1.92
CA GLU A 247 -24.61 -22.37 -1.58
C GLU A 247 -24.40 -22.60 -0.08
N LYS A 248 -25.15 -21.84 0.74
CA LYS A 248 -25.04 -21.88 2.22
C LYS A 248 -23.61 -21.56 2.71
N GLY A 249 -22.94 -20.64 2.02
CA GLY A 249 -21.61 -20.13 2.34
C GLY A 249 -20.43 -20.92 1.79
N LEU A 250 -20.67 -21.85 0.85
CA LEU A 250 -19.60 -22.61 0.18
C LEU A 250 -18.95 -21.82 -0.97
N VAL A 251 -19.69 -20.92 -1.62
CA VAL A 251 -19.18 -20.06 -2.70
C VAL A 251 -18.30 -18.97 -2.11
N GLN A 252 -17.09 -18.77 -2.62
CA GLN A 252 -16.16 -17.75 -2.13
C GLN A 252 -16.47 -16.35 -2.68
N PRO A 253 -16.04 -15.25 -2.03
CA PRO A 253 -16.28 -13.87 -2.49
C PRO A 253 -15.85 -13.60 -3.94
N VAL A 254 -14.77 -14.23 -4.40
CA VAL A 254 -14.29 -14.08 -5.78
C VAL A 254 -15.27 -14.66 -6.80
N ASP A 255 -15.93 -15.76 -6.47
CA ASP A 255 -16.92 -16.44 -7.32
C ASP A 255 -18.29 -15.75 -7.24
N ARG A 256 -18.57 -15.05 -6.13
CA ARG A 256 -19.78 -14.21 -5.96
C ARG A 256 -19.70 -12.90 -6.75
N ARG A 257 -18.49 -12.44 -7.09
CA ARG A 257 -18.24 -11.14 -7.74
C ARG A 257 -19.17 -10.86 -8.93
N PRO A 258 -19.36 -11.76 -9.92
CA PRO A 258 -20.20 -11.48 -11.08
C PRO A 258 -21.66 -11.17 -10.72
N THR A 259 -22.16 -11.69 -9.59
CA THR A 259 -23.50 -11.40 -9.08
C THR A 259 -23.50 -10.18 -8.17
N ALA A 260 -22.46 -10.03 -7.33
CA ALA A 260 -22.40 -8.97 -6.33
C ALA A 260 -22.30 -7.55 -6.94
N VAL A 261 -21.71 -7.40 -8.12
CA VAL A 261 -21.61 -6.10 -8.82
C VAL A 261 -22.92 -5.67 -9.49
N LEU A 262 -23.82 -6.61 -9.77
CA LEU A 262 -25.10 -6.37 -10.45
C LEU A 262 -26.22 -5.99 -9.46
N ARG A 263 -25.92 -5.06 -8.54
CA ARG A 263 -26.84 -4.63 -7.47
C ARG A 263 -27.50 -3.28 -7.73
N GLY A 264 -27.27 -2.70 -8.92
CA GLY A 264 -27.96 -1.49 -9.33
C GLY A 264 -29.42 -1.75 -9.72
N PRO A 265 -30.21 -0.68 -9.95
CA PRO A 265 -31.57 -0.80 -10.48
C PRO A 265 -31.58 -1.68 -11.73
N GLU A 266 -32.53 -2.61 -11.82
CA GLU A 266 -32.64 -3.57 -12.94
C GLU A 266 -31.40 -4.46 -13.16
N GLY A 267 -30.51 -4.56 -12.17
CA GLY A 267 -29.30 -5.39 -12.24
C GLY A 267 -28.15 -4.73 -12.99
N VAL A 268 -28.12 -3.40 -13.12
CA VAL A 268 -26.97 -2.71 -13.70
C VAL A 268 -25.71 -2.89 -12.85
N ASP A 269 -24.57 -2.96 -13.54
CA ASP A 269 -23.26 -3.05 -12.91
C ASP A 269 -22.91 -1.72 -12.23
N VAL A 270 -22.73 -1.77 -10.91
CA VAL A 270 -22.46 -0.59 -10.07
C VAL A 270 -21.02 -0.09 -10.13
N CYS A 271 -20.10 -0.82 -10.77
CA CYS A 271 -18.77 -0.31 -11.05
C CYS A 271 -18.75 0.50 -12.34
N TRP A 272 -19.38 0.00 -13.39
CA TRP A 272 -19.54 0.75 -14.64
C TRP A 272 -20.52 1.93 -14.50
N ASN A 273 -21.45 1.86 -13.53
CA ASN A 273 -22.42 2.91 -13.23
C ASN A 273 -22.38 3.27 -11.72
N PRO A 274 -21.30 3.91 -11.23
CA PRO A 274 -21.06 4.11 -9.80
C PRO A 274 -22.04 5.06 -9.11
N THR A 275 -22.81 5.84 -9.88
CA THR A 275 -23.85 6.74 -9.36
C THR A 275 -25.24 6.11 -9.35
N SER A 276 -25.40 4.88 -9.86
CA SER A 276 -26.69 4.17 -9.94
C SER A 276 -27.26 3.79 -8.56
N VAL A 277 -26.41 3.73 -7.54
CA VAL A 277 -26.77 3.39 -6.16
C VAL A 277 -26.03 4.30 -5.20
N GLN A 278 -26.61 4.49 -4.02
CA GLN A 278 -25.98 5.21 -2.93
C GLN A 278 -25.57 4.25 -1.82
N ASP A 279 -24.28 4.03 -1.71
CA ASP A 279 -23.69 3.24 -0.64
C ASP A 279 -23.43 4.08 0.62
N PRO A 280 -23.22 3.41 1.77
CA PRO A 280 -22.64 4.06 2.94
C PRO A 280 -21.35 4.82 2.59
N PRO A 281 -21.06 5.94 3.26
CA PRO A 281 -19.81 6.67 3.05
C PRO A 281 -18.59 5.78 3.20
N LEU A 282 -17.58 6.01 2.36
CA LEU A 282 -16.33 5.28 2.43
C LEU A 282 -15.63 5.54 3.76
N ARG A 283 -15.12 4.47 4.39
CA ARG A 283 -14.20 4.60 5.54
C ARG A 283 -12.84 5.05 5.03
N THR A 284 -12.57 6.35 5.12
CA THR A 284 -11.30 6.94 4.69
C THR A 284 -10.24 6.88 5.79
N ALA A 285 -8.96 7.01 5.40
CA ALA A 285 -7.90 7.24 6.36
C ALA A 285 -8.13 8.56 7.11
N ARG A 286 -7.82 8.57 8.40
CA ARG A 286 -7.94 9.73 9.31
C ARG A 286 -6.62 10.21 9.90
N SER A 287 -5.51 9.55 9.57
CA SER A 287 -4.17 9.91 10.04
C SER A 287 -3.79 11.33 9.63
N LYS A 288 -3.04 12.01 10.51
CA LYS A 288 -2.40 13.31 10.23
C LYS A 288 -1.04 13.18 9.53
N VAL A 289 -0.55 11.96 9.39
CA VAL A 289 0.75 11.64 8.80
C VAL A 289 0.59 10.86 7.51
N ALA A 290 1.25 11.29 6.45
CA ALA A 290 1.27 10.62 5.15
C ALA A 290 2.62 10.76 4.45
N PHE A 291 2.90 9.88 3.48
CA PHE A 291 3.95 10.14 2.50
C PHE A 291 3.44 11.15 1.48
N GLY A 292 4.32 11.96 0.90
CA GLY A 292 3.98 12.83 -0.22
C GLY A 292 4.87 14.07 -0.30
N PHE A 293 4.38 15.06 -1.03
CA PHE A 293 5.07 16.33 -1.26
C PHE A 293 4.13 17.48 -0.93
N ASN A 294 4.70 18.63 -0.65
CA ASN A 294 3.99 19.88 -0.73
C ASN A 294 3.90 20.32 -2.19
N LEU A 295 2.79 19.97 -2.84
CA LEU A 295 2.52 20.16 -4.26
C LEU A 295 2.01 21.57 -4.54
N ASP A 296 1.20 22.15 -3.64
CA ASP A 296 0.60 23.47 -3.83
C ASP A 296 1.36 24.64 -3.18
N GLY A 297 2.40 24.34 -2.40
CA GLY A 297 3.26 25.30 -1.72
C GLY A 297 2.69 25.83 -0.41
N ARG A 298 1.56 25.31 0.09
CA ARG A 298 0.89 25.77 1.30
C ARG A 298 1.15 24.86 2.48
N THR A 299 0.92 25.39 3.68
CA THR A 299 0.95 24.60 4.93
C THR A 299 -0.33 24.76 5.74
N ASP A 300 -1.28 25.54 5.24
CA ASP A 300 -2.64 25.68 5.75
C ASP A 300 -3.63 25.01 4.78
N ASP A 301 -4.84 24.76 5.24
CA ASP A 301 -5.84 23.99 4.47
C ASP A 301 -6.56 24.83 3.40
N ASN A 302 -6.03 26.00 3.02
CA ASN A 302 -6.70 26.92 2.12
C ASN A 302 -6.48 26.57 0.64
N ALA A 303 -7.48 26.84 -0.20
CA ALA A 303 -7.38 26.67 -1.64
C ALA A 303 -6.31 27.58 -2.28
N THR A 304 -5.77 27.17 -3.43
CA THR A 304 -4.98 28.01 -4.34
C THR A 304 -5.72 28.20 -5.68
N ALA A 305 -5.10 28.90 -6.64
CA ALA A 305 -5.57 28.88 -8.02
C ALA A 305 -5.49 27.49 -8.67
N LYS A 306 -4.62 26.60 -8.17
CA LYS A 306 -4.40 25.24 -8.68
C LYS A 306 -5.11 24.16 -7.87
N THR A 307 -5.51 24.45 -6.64
CA THR A 307 -6.02 23.45 -5.69
C THR A 307 -7.31 23.87 -5.03
N CYS A 308 -8.19 22.90 -4.80
CA CYS A 308 -9.34 23.07 -3.92
C CYS A 308 -8.89 23.06 -2.45
N ARG A 309 -9.77 23.51 -1.56
CA ARG A 309 -9.55 23.44 -0.11
C ARG A 309 -9.42 21.96 0.31
N HIS A 310 -8.35 21.59 1.00
CA HIS A 310 -8.14 20.23 1.49
C HIS A 310 -7.32 20.24 2.77
N GLU A 311 -7.44 19.20 3.58
CA GLU A 311 -6.66 19.08 4.81
C GLU A 311 -5.27 18.53 4.51
N ASN A 312 -4.24 19.28 4.90
CA ASN A 312 -2.85 18.91 4.73
C ASN A 312 -2.40 17.79 5.69
N PHE A 313 -1.40 17.02 5.27
CA PHE A 313 -0.69 16.09 6.14
C PHE A 313 0.62 16.69 6.66
N THR A 314 1.10 16.09 7.74
CA THR A 314 2.53 16.09 8.06
C THR A 314 3.19 14.91 7.35
N GLY A 315 4.31 15.14 6.69
CA GLY A 315 5.12 14.11 6.07
C GLY A 315 5.62 13.09 7.09
N VAL A 316 5.91 11.86 6.65
CA VAL A 316 6.47 10.81 7.52
C VAL A 316 7.82 11.17 8.16
N ASN A 317 8.49 12.23 7.69
CA ASN A 317 9.70 12.78 8.30
C ASN A 317 9.47 14.20 8.89
N GLY A 318 8.22 14.58 9.13
CA GLY A 318 7.86 15.85 9.77
C GLY A 318 7.70 17.04 8.83
N GLU A 319 7.73 16.83 7.51
CA GLU A 319 7.53 17.89 6.52
C GLU A 319 6.11 18.48 6.62
N PRO A 320 5.92 19.81 6.65
CA PRO A 320 4.57 20.38 6.69
C PRO A 320 3.93 20.50 5.31
N GLY A 321 2.60 20.49 5.25
CA GLY A 321 1.85 20.76 4.02
C GLY A 321 1.98 19.66 2.98
N VAL A 322 1.98 18.39 3.40
CA VAL A 322 2.06 17.25 2.47
C VAL A 322 0.68 16.98 1.87
N ASP A 323 0.65 16.87 0.55
CA ASP A 323 -0.53 16.58 -0.26
C ASP A 323 -0.50 15.13 -0.72
N ASN A 324 -1.49 14.35 -0.27
CA ASN A 324 -1.71 12.97 -0.69
C ASN A 324 -3.15 12.53 -0.35
N GLN A 325 -4.16 13.18 -0.93
CA GLN A 325 -5.56 12.82 -0.70
C GLN A 325 -5.88 11.38 -1.14
N MET A 326 -5.13 10.84 -2.11
CA MET A 326 -5.20 9.42 -2.48
C MET A 326 -4.92 8.49 -1.28
N TYR A 327 -4.07 8.88 -0.34
CA TYR A 327 -3.88 8.12 0.90
C TYR A 327 -5.17 8.04 1.74
N ARG A 328 -5.97 9.13 1.83
CA ARG A 328 -7.28 9.07 2.50
C ARG A 328 -8.20 8.06 1.83
N LEU A 329 -8.17 8.04 0.50
CA LEU A 329 -9.03 7.19 -0.30
C LEU A 329 -8.67 5.70 -0.18
N LEU A 330 -7.37 5.36 -0.19
CA LEU A 330 -6.92 3.97 -0.35
C LEU A 330 -6.52 3.25 0.94
N ALA A 331 -6.02 3.96 1.96
CA ALA A 331 -5.29 3.30 3.06
C ALA A 331 -6.12 2.31 3.89
N CYS A 332 -7.45 2.46 3.92
CA CYS A 332 -8.33 1.58 4.66
C CYS A 332 -8.82 0.37 3.88
N HIS A 333 -8.33 0.17 2.66
CA HIS A 333 -8.59 -1.01 1.87
C HIS A 333 -7.41 -1.96 1.96
N TYR A 334 -7.66 -3.21 2.31
CA TYR A 334 -6.61 -4.24 2.37
C TYR A 334 -5.87 -4.39 1.02
N GLY A 335 -6.56 -4.14 -0.11
CA GLY A 335 -6.00 -4.30 -1.45
C GLY A 335 -4.79 -3.43 -1.78
N TRP A 336 -4.72 -2.20 -1.29
CA TRP A 336 -3.63 -1.24 -1.56
C TRP A 336 -2.61 -1.12 -0.43
N ARG A 337 -2.83 -1.84 0.67
CA ARG A 337 -1.86 -1.90 1.77
C ARG A 337 -0.72 -2.85 1.44
N ARG A 338 0.29 -2.89 2.29
CA ARG A 338 1.42 -3.83 2.24
C ARG A 338 0.90 -5.25 2.15
N ASN A 339 1.47 -6.02 1.20
CA ASN A 339 1.03 -7.37 0.84
C ASN A 339 -0.39 -7.44 0.21
N GLY A 340 -0.99 -6.29 -0.08
CA GLY A 340 -2.21 -6.18 -0.87
C GLY A 340 -1.95 -6.51 -2.34
N VAL A 341 -3.00 -6.98 -3.00
CA VAL A 341 -2.85 -7.54 -4.36
C VAL A 341 -2.78 -6.46 -5.44
N LEU A 342 -3.30 -5.24 -5.22
CA LEU A 342 -3.49 -4.25 -6.27
C LEU A 342 -2.15 -3.76 -6.84
N ASP A 343 -1.23 -3.34 -5.97
CA ASP A 343 0.11 -2.91 -6.37
C ASP A 343 0.98 -4.12 -6.76
N THR A 344 0.78 -5.26 -6.11
CA THR A 344 1.48 -6.51 -6.42
C THR A 344 1.23 -6.96 -7.85
N PHE A 345 -0.02 -6.95 -8.34
CA PHE A 345 -0.35 -7.33 -9.72
C PHE A 345 0.33 -6.43 -10.76
N GLY A 346 0.34 -5.11 -10.53
CA GLY A 346 1.04 -4.18 -11.43
C GLY A 346 2.55 -4.41 -11.47
N ASN A 347 3.15 -4.69 -10.30
CA ASN A 347 4.57 -5.03 -10.20
C ASN A 347 4.89 -6.40 -10.83
N GLU A 348 4.02 -7.39 -10.66
CA GLU A 348 4.16 -8.72 -11.26
C GLU A 348 4.03 -8.68 -12.77
N GLU A 349 3.09 -7.90 -13.32
CA GLU A 349 3.01 -7.68 -14.76
C GLU A 349 4.28 -7.05 -15.31
N ARG A 350 4.78 -5.98 -14.66
CA ARG A 350 6.07 -5.38 -15.01
C ARG A 350 7.19 -6.41 -15.00
N ARG A 351 7.19 -7.30 -14.02
CA ARG A 351 8.22 -8.32 -13.85
C ARG A 351 8.14 -9.44 -14.89
N ASN A 352 6.94 -9.97 -15.13
CA ASN A 352 6.75 -11.22 -15.86
C ASN A 352 6.55 -10.99 -17.35
N SER A 353 5.85 -9.92 -17.75
CA SER A 353 5.61 -9.61 -19.16
C SER A 353 6.54 -8.53 -19.71
N GLY A 354 7.26 -7.80 -18.85
CA GLY A 354 8.07 -6.65 -19.24
C GLY A 354 7.26 -5.43 -19.66
N ARG A 355 5.94 -5.47 -19.50
CA ARG A 355 5.06 -4.35 -19.84
C ARG A 355 5.12 -3.28 -18.75
N GLY A 356 5.20 -2.01 -19.15
CA GLY A 356 5.24 -0.92 -18.17
C GLY A 356 6.55 -0.85 -17.37
N VAL A 357 7.65 -1.36 -17.93
CA VAL A 357 9.00 -1.13 -17.38
C VAL A 357 9.37 0.33 -17.59
N VAL A 358 9.71 1.01 -16.48
CA VAL A 358 10.08 2.42 -16.46
C VAL A 358 11.58 2.55 -16.25
N LEU A 359 12.21 3.43 -17.02
CA LEU A 359 13.62 3.80 -16.89
C LEU A 359 13.71 5.25 -16.39
N ILE A 360 14.72 5.51 -15.58
CA ILE A 360 15.09 6.85 -15.13
C ILE A 360 16.54 7.07 -15.55
N GLU A 361 16.82 8.18 -16.22
CA GLU A 361 18.17 8.57 -16.59
C GLU A 361 18.48 9.97 -16.05
N ILE A 362 19.59 10.09 -15.33
CA ILE A 362 20.08 11.34 -14.73
C ILE A 362 21.37 11.70 -15.45
N THR A 363 21.40 12.84 -16.13
CA THR A 363 22.57 13.35 -16.85
C THR A 363 23.03 14.69 -16.27
N GLY A 364 24.27 15.07 -16.56
CA GLY A 364 24.84 16.33 -16.09
C GLY A 364 25.41 16.26 -14.67
N ILE A 365 25.63 15.06 -14.11
CA ILE A 365 26.10 14.90 -12.73
C ILE A 365 27.55 15.37 -12.61
N THR A 366 27.77 16.47 -11.91
CA THR A 366 29.11 17.00 -11.63
C THR A 366 29.72 16.38 -10.38
N ASP A 367 28.87 16.06 -9.40
CA ASP A 367 29.21 15.40 -8.14
C ASP A 367 28.05 14.48 -7.73
N SER A 368 28.36 13.23 -7.39
CA SER A 368 27.35 12.19 -7.12
C SER A 368 26.55 12.43 -5.83
N ARG A 369 26.99 13.36 -4.97
CA ARG A 369 26.29 13.76 -3.75
C ARG A 369 25.67 15.13 -3.87
N ASN A 370 26.30 16.07 -4.57
CA ASN A 370 25.90 17.47 -4.63
C ASN A 370 26.05 18.06 -6.04
N SER A 371 25.04 17.86 -6.89
CA SER A 371 24.96 18.48 -8.22
C SER A 371 23.83 19.51 -8.26
N SER A 372 24.14 20.77 -8.55
CA SER A 372 23.15 21.85 -8.52
C SER A 372 22.18 21.84 -9.71
N ASP A 373 22.58 21.24 -10.83
CA ASP A 373 21.78 21.13 -12.04
C ASP A 373 22.01 19.76 -12.68
N VAL A 374 20.93 18.99 -12.84
CA VAL A 374 20.90 17.72 -13.56
C VAL A 374 19.65 17.65 -14.43
N LYS A 375 19.70 16.90 -15.52
CA LYS A 375 18.52 16.54 -16.29
C LYS A 375 18.08 15.13 -15.92
N VAL A 376 16.78 14.96 -15.73
CA VAL A 376 16.17 13.69 -15.34
C VAL A 376 15.14 13.33 -16.39
N ALA A 377 15.37 12.22 -17.07
CA ALA A 377 14.47 11.68 -18.06
C ALA A 377 13.77 10.44 -17.53
N PHE A 378 12.47 10.33 -17.82
CA PHE A 378 11.68 9.12 -17.63
C PHE A 378 11.41 8.53 -19.00
N TYR A 379 11.53 7.21 -19.11
CA TYR A 379 11.20 6.49 -20.33
C TYR A 379 10.42 5.22 -20.00
N ARG A 380 9.69 4.73 -20.99
CA ARG A 380 9.31 3.31 -21.03
C ARG A 380 10.43 2.51 -21.70
N ALA A 381 10.78 1.35 -21.15
CA ALA A 381 11.64 0.38 -21.81
C ALA A 381 10.88 -0.45 -22.85
N LEU A 382 11.57 -0.81 -23.94
CA LEU A 382 11.11 -1.81 -24.90
C LEU A 382 11.39 -3.24 -24.39
N ASP A 383 12.43 -3.41 -23.58
CA ASP A 383 12.92 -4.71 -23.12
C ASP A 383 12.28 -5.12 -21.78
N PRO A 384 11.97 -6.42 -21.61
CA PRO A 384 11.59 -6.96 -20.30
C PRO A 384 12.78 -6.94 -19.34
N PHE A 385 12.52 -7.13 -18.03
CA PHE A 385 13.60 -7.28 -17.06
C PHE A 385 14.52 -8.44 -17.44
N GLN A 386 15.82 -8.18 -17.37
CA GLN A 386 16.81 -9.23 -17.37
C GLN A 386 16.86 -9.82 -15.96
N ILE A 387 16.70 -11.15 -15.84
CA ILE A 387 16.62 -11.85 -14.54
C ILE A 387 17.74 -12.89 -14.41
N ASP A 388 18.19 -13.11 -13.18
CA ASP A 388 19.16 -14.16 -12.86
C ASP A 388 18.49 -15.54 -12.66
N ASN A 389 19.29 -16.57 -12.42
CA ASN A 389 18.81 -17.93 -12.18
C ASN A 389 18.01 -18.10 -10.87
N ALA A 390 18.08 -17.13 -9.96
CA ALA A 390 17.26 -17.06 -8.75
C ALA A 390 15.98 -16.23 -8.99
N GLY A 391 15.73 -15.81 -10.24
CA GLY A 391 14.59 -15.02 -10.65
C GLY A 391 14.67 -13.54 -10.27
N ARG A 392 15.79 -13.05 -9.74
CA ARG A 392 15.96 -11.64 -9.31
C ARG A 392 16.28 -10.77 -10.52
N ILE A 393 15.81 -9.52 -10.49
CA ILE A 393 16.14 -8.54 -11.53
C ILE A 393 17.64 -8.25 -11.47
N LEU A 394 18.33 -8.38 -12.62
CA LEU A 394 19.76 -8.13 -12.74
C LEU A 394 20.05 -6.62 -12.69
N PRO A 395 20.87 -6.15 -11.71
CA PRO A 395 21.38 -4.80 -11.75
C PRO A 395 22.37 -4.63 -12.91
N HIS A 396 22.52 -3.39 -13.38
CA HIS A 396 23.39 -3.01 -14.49
C HIS A 396 23.08 -3.73 -15.82
N ALA A 397 21.83 -4.16 -16.01
CA ALA A 397 21.34 -4.63 -17.31
C ALA A 397 21.05 -3.46 -18.26
N SER A 398 21.08 -3.74 -19.57
CA SER A 398 20.83 -2.74 -20.60
C SER A 398 19.39 -2.78 -21.12
N TYR A 399 18.78 -1.60 -21.27
CA TYR A 399 17.40 -1.43 -21.71
C TYR A 399 17.31 -0.37 -22.81
N ARG A 400 16.60 -0.68 -23.89
CA ARG A 400 16.29 0.24 -24.98
C ARG A 400 15.04 1.05 -24.67
N ILE A 401 15.02 2.29 -25.11
CA ILE A 401 13.85 3.17 -25.01
C ILE A 401 12.77 2.73 -26.01
N ASP A 402 11.51 2.69 -25.58
CA ASP A 402 10.35 2.55 -26.49
C ASP A 402 10.15 3.84 -27.28
N MET A 403 10.50 3.81 -28.56
CA MET A 403 10.43 4.95 -29.47
C MET A 403 9.17 4.88 -30.36
N GLN A 404 8.61 6.05 -30.67
CA GLN A 404 7.63 6.26 -31.73
C GLN A 404 8.23 7.24 -32.76
N GLY A 405 8.86 6.71 -33.80
CA GLY A 405 9.73 7.51 -34.67
C GLY A 405 10.95 7.99 -33.89
N ASP A 406 11.23 9.29 -33.95
CA ASP A 406 12.41 9.90 -33.33
C ASP A 406 12.18 10.40 -31.89
N ARG A 407 10.99 10.16 -31.33
CA ARG A 407 10.63 10.55 -29.95
C ARG A 407 10.28 9.34 -29.09
N PRO A 408 10.58 9.36 -27.78
CA PRO A 408 10.06 8.36 -26.86
C PRO A 408 8.52 8.29 -26.91
N ARG A 409 7.96 7.09 -26.94
CA ARG A 409 6.50 6.88 -26.93
C ARG A 409 5.87 7.32 -25.62
N TYR A 410 6.56 7.04 -24.52
CA TYR A 410 6.19 7.45 -23.16
C TYR A 410 7.43 8.01 -22.48
N GLY A 411 7.22 9.02 -21.64
CA GLY A 411 8.29 9.66 -20.92
C GLY A 411 8.19 11.18 -20.91
N THR A 412 9.08 11.77 -20.12
CA THR A 412 9.23 13.22 -20.02
C THR A 412 10.65 13.53 -19.54
N ILE A 413 11.09 14.79 -19.68
CA ILE A 413 12.37 15.25 -19.18
C ILE A 413 12.12 16.45 -18.28
N THR A 414 12.70 16.42 -17.08
CA THR A 414 12.66 17.52 -16.11
C THR A 414 14.08 17.89 -15.68
N SER A 415 14.21 19.00 -14.97
CA SER A 415 15.46 19.40 -14.33
C SER A 415 15.43 18.97 -12.86
N GLY A 416 16.58 19.00 -12.20
CA GLY A 416 16.67 18.68 -10.79
C GLY A 416 18.02 19.05 -10.20
N LYS A 417 18.19 18.67 -8.94
CA LYS A 417 19.44 18.80 -8.20
C LYS A 417 19.66 17.57 -7.33
N ILE A 418 20.90 17.24 -7.07
CA ILE A 418 21.30 16.23 -6.08
C ILE A 418 21.79 16.98 -4.85
N VAL A 419 21.23 16.67 -3.68
CA VAL A 419 21.63 17.24 -2.39
C VAL A 419 21.84 16.11 -1.41
N ASP A 420 23.02 16.01 -0.83
CA ASP A 420 23.41 14.94 0.10
C ASP A 420 23.16 13.51 -0.42
N GLY A 421 23.29 13.30 -1.74
CA GLY A 421 23.04 12.02 -2.39
C GLY A 421 21.57 11.73 -2.71
N VAL A 422 20.68 12.71 -2.55
CA VAL A 422 19.26 12.59 -2.90
C VAL A 422 18.96 13.48 -4.08
N LEU A 423 18.43 12.89 -5.16
CA LEU A 423 17.91 13.63 -6.30
C LEU A 423 16.56 14.25 -5.92
N HIS A 424 16.37 15.52 -6.26
CA HIS A 424 15.11 16.25 -6.21
C HIS A 424 14.82 16.84 -7.59
N THR A 425 13.65 16.57 -8.17
CA THR A 425 13.25 17.13 -9.46
C THR A 425 12.41 18.40 -9.33
N THR A 426 12.43 19.22 -10.38
CA THR A 426 11.37 20.21 -10.61
C THR A 426 10.08 19.51 -11.07
N ALA A 427 8.94 20.17 -10.86
CA ALA A 427 7.64 19.66 -11.28
C ALA A 427 7.58 19.47 -12.81
N VAL A 428 6.97 18.38 -13.25
CA VAL A 428 6.76 18.04 -14.67
C VAL A 428 5.52 17.17 -14.83
N ASP A 429 4.83 17.25 -15.96
CA ASP A 429 3.75 16.30 -16.25
C ASP A 429 4.34 14.97 -16.73
N LEU A 430 3.82 13.88 -16.18
CA LEU A 430 4.28 12.53 -16.46
C LEU A 430 3.11 11.64 -16.85
N ARG A 431 3.20 11.06 -18.05
CA ARG A 431 2.33 9.97 -18.49
C ARG A 431 3.11 8.67 -18.59
N LEU A 432 2.71 7.68 -17.80
CA LEU A 432 3.26 6.33 -17.84
C LEU A 432 2.18 5.31 -18.18
N PRO A 433 2.52 4.27 -18.95
CA PRO A 433 1.59 3.18 -19.18
C PRO A 433 1.54 2.29 -17.94
N TYR A 434 0.34 1.91 -17.54
CA TYR A 434 0.08 0.96 -16.47
C TYR A 434 -0.49 -0.33 -17.06
N TYR A 435 0.01 -1.45 -16.53
CA TYR A 435 -0.46 -2.78 -16.87
C TYR A 435 -0.72 -3.59 -15.62
N ALA A 436 -1.92 -4.16 -15.51
CA ALA A 436 -2.25 -5.15 -14.47
C ALA A 436 -3.22 -6.17 -15.04
N ASN A 437 -2.91 -7.46 -14.88
CA ASN A 437 -3.69 -8.59 -15.37
C ASN A 437 -4.16 -8.41 -16.82
N SER A 438 -3.22 -8.20 -17.73
CA SER A 438 -3.48 -7.93 -19.16
C SER A 438 -4.31 -6.68 -19.51
N ALA A 439 -4.76 -5.89 -18.53
CA ALA A 439 -5.42 -4.62 -18.78
C ALA A 439 -4.41 -3.48 -18.95
N TYR A 440 -4.75 -2.50 -19.78
CA TYR A 440 -3.99 -1.27 -19.98
C TYR A 440 -4.75 -0.09 -19.39
N ALA A 441 -4.03 0.76 -18.67
CA ALA A 441 -4.47 2.08 -18.24
C ALA A 441 -3.26 3.05 -18.30
N GLU A 442 -3.48 4.30 -17.90
CA GLU A 442 -2.43 5.32 -17.83
C GLU A 442 -2.34 5.90 -16.42
N ILE A 443 -1.12 6.04 -15.93
CA ILE A 443 -0.80 6.92 -14.81
C ILE A 443 -0.51 8.29 -15.41
N ASP A 444 -1.42 9.24 -15.20
CA ASP A 444 -1.31 10.62 -15.67
C ASP A 444 -1.17 11.53 -14.45
N LEU A 445 0.07 11.95 -14.19
CA LEU A 445 0.44 12.76 -13.03
C LEU A 445 0.83 14.15 -13.49
N ARG A 446 0.07 15.15 -13.06
CA ARG A 446 0.38 16.56 -13.28
C ARG A 446 1.24 17.12 -12.15
N ASP A 447 2.12 18.06 -12.47
CA ASP A 447 3.07 18.66 -11.54
C ASP A 447 3.87 17.60 -10.72
N MET A 448 4.20 16.46 -11.36
CA MET A 448 4.92 15.34 -10.75
C MET A 448 6.32 15.75 -10.30
N ARG A 449 6.70 15.31 -9.10
CA ARG A 449 8.03 15.47 -8.50
C ARG A 449 8.56 14.10 -8.07
N LEU A 450 9.87 13.93 -8.17
CA LEU A 450 10.61 12.77 -7.70
C LEU A 450 11.65 13.18 -6.66
N GLU A 451 11.66 12.45 -5.55
CA GLU A 451 12.79 12.32 -4.65
C GLU A 451 13.37 10.92 -4.76
N LEU A 452 14.66 10.78 -5.07
CA LEU A 452 15.33 9.49 -5.19
C LEU A 452 16.62 9.48 -4.36
N ASP A 453 16.67 8.65 -3.32
CA ASP A 453 17.89 8.43 -2.54
C ASP A 453 18.84 7.55 -3.37
N LEU A 454 19.93 8.14 -3.87
CA LEU A 454 20.88 7.47 -4.75
C LEU A 454 21.80 6.51 -3.99
N THR A 455 21.64 6.38 -2.67
CA THR A 455 22.36 5.41 -1.85
C THR A 455 21.72 4.03 -2.00
N PRO A 456 22.42 3.03 -2.59
CA PRO A 456 21.86 1.69 -2.70
C PRO A 456 21.70 1.06 -1.30
N GLY A 457 20.56 0.41 -1.08
CA GLY A 457 20.38 -0.46 0.08
C GLY A 457 21.21 -1.74 0.00
N ALA A 458 21.14 -2.57 1.03
CA ALA A 458 21.79 -3.88 1.05
C ALA A 458 21.29 -4.83 -0.07
N ASP A 459 20.09 -4.57 -0.58
CA ASP A 459 19.47 -5.24 -1.72
C ASP A 459 19.90 -4.66 -3.08
N GLY A 460 20.80 -3.67 -3.10
CA GLY A 460 21.29 -2.99 -4.30
C GLY A 460 20.29 -2.00 -4.90
N LYS A 461 19.11 -1.83 -4.28
CA LYS A 461 18.05 -0.94 -4.77
C LYS A 461 18.21 0.47 -4.21
N VAL A 462 17.94 1.46 -5.05
CA VAL A 462 17.69 2.84 -4.63
C VAL A 462 16.19 3.03 -4.37
N ARG A 463 15.84 3.94 -3.46
CA ARG A 463 14.46 4.13 -2.99
C ARG A 463 14.00 5.56 -3.24
N GLY A 464 12.83 5.70 -3.84
CA GLY A 464 12.27 6.99 -4.22
C GLY A 464 10.83 7.19 -3.77
N LEU A 465 10.44 8.45 -3.74
CA LEU A 465 9.08 8.93 -3.57
C LEU A 465 8.73 9.76 -4.80
N VAL A 466 7.62 9.43 -5.44
CA VAL A 466 7.03 10.20 -6.54
C VAL A 466 5.74 10.80 -6.03
N GLY A 467 5.41 12.03 -6.41
CA GLY A 467 4.09 12.58 -6.10
C GLY A 467 3.69 13.68 -7.06
N GLY A 468 2.39 13.85 -7.22
CA GLY A 468 1.76 14.77 -8.17
C GLY A 468 0.25 14.62 -8.09
N TYR A 469 -0.46 15.32 -8.96
CA TYR A 469 -1.92 15.21 -9.03
C TYR A 469 -2.32 14.18 -10.08
N TYR A 470 -2.93 13.08 -9.64
CA TYR A 470 -3.45 12.05 -10.54
C TYR A 470 -4.80 12.51 -11.09
N ASP A 471 -4.89 12.60 -12.41
CA ASP A 471 -6.15 12.82 -13.12
C ASP A 471 -7.22 11.78 -12.73
N LEU A 472 -8.38 12.25 -12.24
CA LEU A 472 -9.42 11.37 -11.69
C LEU A 472 -10.06 10.47 -12.74
N ASP A 473 -10.23 10.95 -13.98
CA ASP A 473 -10.80 10.14 -15.05
C ASP A 473 -9.85 8.99 -15.40
N LYS A 474 -8.55 9.28 -15.47
CA LYS A 474 -7.52 8.26 -15.70
C LYS A 474 -7.39 7.28 -14.54
N TRP A 475 -7.49 7.77 -13.32
CA TRP A 475 -7.49 6.91 -12.15
C TRP A 475 -8.76 6.04 -12.09
N TRP A 476 -9.93 6.56 -12.45
CA TRP A 476 -11.17 5.78 -12.52
C TRP A 476 -11.13 4.73 -13.63
N GLU A 477 -10.57 5.07 -14.80
CA GLU A 477 -10.29 4.10 -15.85
C GLU A 477 -9.45 2.94 -15.30
N TYR A 478 -8.39 3.23 -14.53
CA TYR A 478 -7.61 2.20 -13.84
C TYR A 478 -8.47 1.33 -12.92
N ILE A 479 -9.32 1.92 -12.07
CA ILE A 479 -10.22 1.17 -11.17
C ILE A 479 -11.13 0.22 -11.96
N LEU A 480 -11.72 0.66 -13.07
CA LEU A 480 -12.55 -0.18 -13.92
C LEU A 480 -11.75 -1.34 -14.54
N LYS A 481 -10.48 -1.12 -14.91
CA LYS A 481 -9.62 -2.17 -15.45
C LYS A 481 -9.22 -3.22 -14.42
N VAL A 482 -9.15 -2.86 -13.14
CA VAL A 482 -8.83 -3.80 -12.04
C VAL A 482 -10.06 -4.25 -11.26
N GLU A 483 -11.26 -3.94 -11.74
CA GLU A 483 -12.54 -4.25 -11.09
C GLU A 483 -12.73 -5.73 -10.75
N PHE A 484 -12.15 -6.64 -11.53
CA PHE A 484 -12.19 -8.08 -11.22
C PHE A 484 -11.55 -8.42 -9.85
N LEU A 485 -10.68 -7.54 -9.33
CA LEU A 485 -10.08 -7.66 -7.98
C LEU A 485 -10.96 -7.07 -6.88
N ILE A 486 -12.16 -6.53 -7.17
CA ILE A 486 -13.02 -5.87 -6.18
C ILE A 486 -13.33 -6.74 -4.97
N ALA A 487 -13.51 -8.04 -5.22
CA ALA A 487 -13.60 -9.02 -4.15
C ALA A 487 -12.29 -8.99 -3.36
N THR A 488 -11.14 -9.32 -3.93
CA THR A 488 -9.88 -9.44 -3.16
C THR A 488 -9.41 -8.14 -2.49
N GLY A 489 -9.53 -7.00 -3.17
CA GLY A 489 -9.11 -5.68 -2.68
C GLY A 489 -10.07 -4.98 -1.72
N ASP A 490 -11.32 -5.47 -1.65
CA ASP A 490 -12.33 -5.05 -0.66
C ASP A 490 -12.73 -3.57 -0.79
N TRP A 491 -13.28 -3.18 -1.94
CA TRP A 491 -13.84 -1.85 -2.13
C TRP A 491 -15.25 -1.90 -2.69
N SER A 492 -15.98 -0.80 -2.49
CA SER A 492 -17.25 -0.52 -3.18
C SER A 492 -16.97 0.50 -4.27
N CYS A 493 -17.33 0.22 -5.53
CA CYS A 493 -17.18 1.18 -6.61
C CYS A 493 -18.00 2.47 -6.38
N PRO A 494 -19.29 2.43 -6.00
CA PRO A 494 -20.06 3.64 -5.70
C PRO A 494 -19.48 4.49 -4.56
N ALA A 495 -19.09 3.86 -3.45
CA ALA A 495 -18.53 4.59 -2.31
C ALA A 495 -17.15 5.18 -2.65
N LEU A 496 -16.31 4.40 -3.34
CA LEU A 496 -14.98 4.82 -3.77
C LEU A 496 -15.05 5.96 -4.80
N PHE A 497 -15.93 5.87 -5.80
CA PHE A 497 -16.14 6.91 -6.80
C PHE A 497 -16.56 8.24 -6.17
N ARG A 498 -17.55 8.19 -5.28
CA ARG A 498 -18.02 9.39 -4.55
C ARG A 498 -16.89 9.99 -3.73
N ALA A 499 -16.21 9.18 -2.92
CA ALA A 499 -15.11 9.65 -2.08
C ALA A 499 -13.95 10.23 -2.88
N ALA A 500 -13.64 9.66 -4.06
CA ALA A 500 -12.59 10.19 -4.94
C ALA A 500 -12.91 11.62 -5.42
N HIS A 501 -14.17 11.90 -5.77
CA HIS A 501 -14.61 13.23 -6.17
C HIS A 501 -14.70 14.21 -4.99
N GLU A 502 -15.11 13.73 -3.81
CA GLU A 502 -15.13 14.54 -2.58
C GLU A 502 -13.73 14.90 -2.07
N LEU A 503 -12.75 14.01 -2.29
CA LEU A 503 -11.35 14.19 -1.88
C LEU A 503 -10.47 14.82 -2.98
N ALA A 504 -11.02 15.08 -4.16
CA ALA A 504 -10.31 15.74 -5.25
C ALA A 504 -9.85 17.13 -4.80
N ASP A 505 -8.56 17.41 -4.93
CA ASP A 505 -7.92 18.62 -4.39
C ASP A 505 -7.10 19.39 -5.42
N GLY A 506 -6.88 18.84 -6.62
CA GLY A 506 -6.10 19.45 -7.68
C GLY A 506 -6.91 19.81 -8.92
N TYR A 507 -6.47 20.88 -9.59
CA TYR A 507 -6.95 21.34 -10.90
C TYR A 507 -8.47 21.54 -10.97
N PRO A 508 -9.01 22.60 -10.32
CA PRO A 508 -10.43 22.92 -10.40
C PRO A 508 -10.85 23.19 -11.84
N ASP A 509 -11.92 22.54 -12.29
CA ASP A 509 -12.52 22.80 -13.59
C ASP A 509 -13.04 24.26 -13.64
N PRO A 510 -12.67 25.06 -14.66
CA PRO A 510 -13.03 26.47 -14.71
C PRO A 510 -14.53 26.77 -14.75
N LYS A 511 -15.38 25.79 -15.10
CA LYS A 511 -16.83 25.97 -15.23
C LYS A 511 -17.58 25.57 -13.96
N SER A 512 -17.24 24.42 -13.40
CA SER A 512 -17.90 23.83 -12.23
C SER A 512 -17.22 24.16 -10.91
N GLY A 513 -15.93 24.49 -10.94
CA GLY A 513 -15.08 24.66 -9.76
C GLY A 513 -14.70 23.35 -9.07
N ALA A 514 -15.17 22.20 -9.55
CA ALA A 514 -14.83 20.90 -9.00
C ALA A 514 -13.40 20.50 -9.36
N CYS A 515 -12.62 20.01 -8.40
CA CYS A 515 -11.29 19.50 -8.68
C CYS A 515 -11.33 18.21 -9.52
N THR A 516 -10.47 18.14 -10.52
CA THR A 516 -10.43 17.07 -11.53
C THR A 516 -9.26 16.11 -11.33
N ALA A 517 -8.42 16.37 -10.34
CA ALA A 517 -7.28 15.55 -9.99
C ALA A 517 -7.14 15.42 -8.47
N ILE A 518 -6.46 14.37 -8.04
CA ILE A 518 -6.25 14.03 -6.63
C ILE A 518 -4.76 13.91 -6.34
N SER A 519 -4.27 14.62 -5.32
CA SER A 519 -2.88 14.54 -4.89
C SER A 519 -2.57 13.11 -4.47
N SER A 520 -1.50 12.58 -5.05
CA SER A 520 -1.12 11.18 -4.97
C SER A 520 0.37 11.08 -4.76
N ALA A 521 0.79 10.10 -3.95
CA ALA A 521 2.19 9.75 -3.81
C ALA A 521 2.41 8.26 -4.01
N PHE A 522 3.57 7.91 -4.56
CA PHE A 522 4.00 6.55 -4.86
C PHE A 522 5.39 6.31 -4.32
N ARG A 523 5.60 5.12 -3.76
CA ARG A 523 6.93 4.63 -3.41
C ARG A 523 7.49 3.84 -4.58
N MET A 524 8.78 4.04 -4.83
CA MET A 524 9.45 3.44 -5.97
C MET A 524 10.75 2.79 -5.50
N ASP A 525 10.97 1.56 -5.93
CA ASP A 525 12.29 0.93 -5.86
C ASP A 525 12.88 0.84 -7.26
N ALA A 526 14.16 1.17 -7.40
CA ALA A 526 14.86 1.04 -8.69
C ALA A 526 16.25 0.42 -8.53
N LEU A 527 16.72 -0.24 -9.59
CA LEU A 527 18.05 -0.85 -9.67
C LEU A 527 18.89 -0.10 -10.69
N PRO A 528 20.21 0.04 -10.49
CA PRO A 528 21.10 0.57 -11.52
C PRO A 528 20.91 -0.16 -12.85
N ALA A 529 20.97 0.57 -13.96
CA ALA A 529 20.79 0.03 -15.31
C ALA A 529 21.56 0.86 -16.35
N PHE A 530 21.64 0.38 -17.58
CA PHE A 530 22.13 1.15 -18.74
C PHE A 530 20.96 1.44 -19.69
N VAL A 531 20.82 2.70 -20.10
CA VAL A 531 19.81 3.12 -21.08
C VAL A 531 20.47 3.20 -22.45
N ILE A 532 19.90 2.48 -23.42
CA ILE A 532 20.38 2.47 -24.81
C ILE A 532 19.54 3.46 -25.61
N HIS A 533 20.19 4.53 -26.08
CA HIS A 533 19.61 5.53 -26.97
C HIS A 533 19.68 5.07 -28.44
N PRO A 534 18.66 5.40 -29.28
CA PRO A 534 18.71 5.12 -30.72
C PRO A 534 19.94 5.74 -31.39
N GLY A 535 20.57 5.01 -32.32
CA GLY A 535 21.75 5.48 -33.07
C GLY A 535 23.11 5.25 -32.39
N ALA A 536 23.15 4.73 -31.16
CA ALA A 536 24.41 4.40 -30.47
C ALA A 536 25.11 3.11 -30.96
N GLY A 537 24.55 2.42 -31.97
CA GLY A 537 25.11 1.19 -32.54
C GLY A 537 25.46 1.33 -34.02
N GLY A 538 26.74 1.56 -34.35
CA GLY A 538 27.30 1.19 -35.66
C GLY A 538 28.03 2.26 -36.49
N SER A 539 29.10 2.86 -35.96
CA SER A 539 30.18 3.46 -36.79
C SER A 539 31.50 2.70 -36.60
N GLY A 540 31.45 1.37 -36.71
CA GLY A 540 32.57 0.50 -36.39
C GLY A 540 32.57 -0.82 -37.17
N SER A 541 32.41 -0.77 -38.49
CA SER A 541 32.82 -1.88 -39.36
C SER A 541 33.93 -1.39 -40.28
N GLY A 542 35.17 -1.50 -39.81
CA GLY A 542 36.35 -1.44 -40.66
C GLY A 542 36.27 -2.59 -41.67
N GLY A 543 36.11 -2.26 -42.94
CA GLY A 543 36.01 -3.23 -44.01
C GLY A 543 37.29 -4.04 -44.16
N ALA A 544 37.17 -5.36 -44.01
CA ALA A 544 38.07 -6.31 -44.66
C ALA A 544 37.31 -6.90 -45.85
N LYS A 545 37.55 -6.36 -47.04
CA LYS A 545 37.20 -7.01 -48.31
C LYS A 545 37.98 -8.31 -48.38
N VAL A 546 37.29 -9.45 -48.35
CA VAL A 546 37.85 -10.71 -48.87
C VAL A 546 37.39 -10.84 -50.31
N SER A 547 38.35 -10.66 -51.21
CA SER A 547 38.24 -10.93 -52.65
C SER A 547 38.15 -12.43 -52.89
N SER A 548 37.25 -12.81 -53.78
CA SER A 548 37.11 -14.15 -54.36
C SER A 548 38.42 -14.72 -54.89
N ARG A 549 38.70 -15.99 -54.56
CA ARG A 549 39.01 -17.08 -55.49
C ARG A 549 38.84 -18.43 -54.80
#